data_AF-F0WVG6-F1
#
_entry.id   AF-F0WVG6-F1
#
_cell.length_a   1.000
_cell.length_b   1.000
_cell.length_c   1.000
_cell.angle_alpha   90.00
_cell.angle_beta   90.00
_cell.angle_gamma   90.00
#
_symmetry.space_group_name_H-M   'P 1'
#
loop_
_entity.id
_entity.type
_entity.pdbx_description
1 polymer ?
#
loop_
_entity_poly.entity_id
_entity_poly.type
_entity_poly.pdbx_seq_one_letter_code
_entity_poly.pdbx_strand_id
1 'polypeptide(L)'
;MDNSIATCPPFEHKRLNDEIFIKSFTGILNKRGYNLEDANTSDSNSVSILSTTSLNSNISSIIASLREPIHGQTSLHLACRKGDLQVVDALIRNDCIAQLVHLMDNNGNTALHFAVSALRYRQSEEIVQKLLDADASIHAQNNKSLTPIAVHILTLKSDNAVILVKLLEKGAAVETEIEGDSILHLAVRRQLKCVASTLVKYGASYISLNRFGLMAFKMASVPVRQAMISSIVSIQPFLPMSQRAKCMRCNREVMTHIRRASLAITRLLRLPMRDHKHNCYRCGLIYCGKCLRIRRLTLGIPIFLQRAEMDAQLSKLPICSFCDSILWEHRNWTK
;
A
#
# COMPACT_ATOMS: atom_id res chain seq x y z
N MET A 1 43.65 42.53 29.19
CA MET A 1 42.51 41.66 29.51
C MET A 1 41.67 41.61 28.26
N ASP A 2 41.66 40.45 27.64
CA ASP A 2 41.45 40.26 26.21
C ASP A 2 40.01 40.43 25.74
N ASN A 3 39.89 41.05 24.57
CA ASN A 3 38.73 41.06 23.70
C ASN A 3 38.48 39.64 23.14
N SER A 4 37.26 39.11 23.31
CA SER A 4 36.70 38.13 22.40
C SER A 4 35.17 38.09 22.51
N ILE A 5 34.53 39.10 21.93
CA ILE A 5 33.11 39.01 21.53
C ILE A 5 33.08 38.04 20.34
N ALA A 6 32.65 36.81 20.58
CA ALA A 6 32.42 35.81 19.55
C ALA A 6 31.21 36.25 18.69
N THR A 7 31.49 36.90 17.56
CA THR A 7 30.51 37.16 16.52
C THR A 7 30.14 35.84 15.83
N CYS A 8 28.89 35.40 15.94
CA CYS A 8 28.31 34.34 15.10
C CYS A 8 28.54 34.68 13.61
N PRO A 9 28.85 33.69 12.74
CA PRO A 9 28.97 33.99 11.32
C PRO A 9 27.59 34.41 10.76
N PRO A 10 27.58 35.39 9.84
CA PRO A 10 26.38 36.12 9.49
C PRO A 10 25.51 35.29 8.55
N PHE A 11 24.20 35.44 8.71
CA PHE A 11 23.16 34.78 7.91
C PHE A 11 23.34 34.92 6.38
N GLU A 12 24.14 35.87 5.89
CA GLU A 12 24.48 36.08 4.48
C GLU A 12 25.61 35.19 3.95
N HIS A 13 26.58 34.81 4.80
CA HIS A 13 27.67 33.92 4.39
C HIS A 13 27.18 32.49 4.12
N LYS A 14 26.20 32.01 4.90
CA LYS A 14 25.55 30.71 4.66
C LYS A 14 24.80 30.74 3.31
N ARG A 15 24.08 31.82 3.01
CA ARG A 15 23.33 32.01 1.75
C ARG A 15 24.22 31.97 0.50
N LEU A 16 25.33 32.69 0.52
CA LEU A 16 26.25 32.72 -0.63
C LEU A 16 26.86 31.34 -0.89
N ASN A 17 27.21 30.61 0.18
CA ASN A 17 27.73 29.25 0.09
C ASN A 17 26.68 28.27 -0.48
N ASP A 18 25.42 28.41 -0.10
CA ASP A 18 24.33 27.58 -0.62
C ASP A 18 24.11 27.83 -2.11
N GLU A 19 24.12 29.08 -2.57
CA GLU A 19 23.95 29.41 -3.99
C GLU A 19 25.10 28.90 -4.87
N ILE A 20 26.35 29.06 -4.39
CA ILE A 20 27.55 28.52 -5.06
C ILE A 20 27.48 26.99 -5.11
N PHE A 21 27.08 26.35 -4.01
CA PHE A 21 26.89 24.91 -3.95
C PHE A 21 25.88 24.44 -4.99
N ILE A 22 24.70 25.07 -5.07
CA ILE A 22 23.66 24.69 -6.04
C ILE A 22 24.11 24.89 -7.47
N LYS A 23 24.74 26.02 -7.83
CA LYS A 23 25.27 26.22 -9.19
C LYS A 23 26.30 25.16 -9.58
N SER A 24 27.23 24.86 -8.68
CA SER A 24 28.22 23.79 -8.88
C SER A 24 27.55 22.42 -9.02
N PHE A 25 26.57 22.13 -8.16
CA PHE A 25 25.84 20.88 -8.12
C PHE A 25 24.98 20.68 -9.38
N THR A 26 24.27 21.71 -9.84
CA THR A 26 23.51 21.71 -11.10
C THR A 26 24.43 21.42 -12.28
N GLY A 27 25.62 22.04 -12.34
CA GLY A 27 26.63 21.73 -13.36
C GLY A 27 27.08 20.26 -13.34
N ILE A 28 27.29 19.69 -12.15
CA ILE A 28 27.61 18.25 -11.98
C ILE A 28 26.46 17.36 -12.45
N LEU A 29 25.22 17.69 -12.08
CA LEU A 29 24.02 16.94 -12.49
C LEU A 29 23.79 17.01 -14.00
N ASN A 30 23.99 18.16 -14.64
CA ASN A 30 23.88 18.31 -16.08
C ASN A 30 24.95 17.50 -16.82
N LYS A 31 26.18 17.39 -16.30
CA LYS A 31 27.20 16.45 -16.81
C LYS A 31 26.78 14.98 -16.66
N ARG A 32 25.94 14.64 -15.68
CA ARG A 32 25.31 13.30 -15.51
C ARG A 32 24.00 13.16 -16.31
N GLY A 33 23.66 14.13 -17.17
CA GLY A 33 22.51 14.11 -18.06
C GLY A 33 21.17 14.33 -17.38
N TYR A 34 21.11 15.18 -16.34
CA TYR A 34 19.85 15.54 -15.67
C TYR A 34 19.09 16.70 -16.35
N ASN A 35 19.74 17.47 -17.23
CA ASN A 35 19.13 18.53 -18.07
C ASN A 35 18.25 19.52 -17.27
N LEU A 36 18.80 20.03 -16.17
CA LEU A 36 18.19 21.04 -15.31
C LEU A 36 18.37 22.44 -15.91
N GLU A 37 17.44 23.36 -15.62
CA GLU A 37 17.52 24.75 -16.06
C GLU A 37 18.77 25.46 -15.51
N ASP A 38 19.45 26.22 -16.37
CA ASP A 38 20.48 27.14 -15.92
C ASP A 38 19.80 28.37 -15.29
N ALA A 39 20.25 28.79 -14.10
CA ALA A 39 19.67 29.91 -13.34
C ALA A 39 19.62 31.26 -14.10
N ASN A 40 20.25 31.34 -15.28
CA ASN A 40 20.39 32.56 -16.08
C ASN A 40 19.46 32.62 -17.31
N THR A 41 18.69 31.57 -17.62
CA THR A 41 17.80 31.52 -18.81
C THR A 41 16.33 31.76 -18.49
N SER A 42 16.02 32.44 -17.38
CA SER A 42 14.65 32.80 -17.03
C SER A 42 14.12 33.91 -17.96
N ASP A 43 13.71 33.54 -19.18
CA ASP A 43 12.73 34.31 -19.91
C ASP A 43 11.44 34.34 -19.08
N SER A 44 10.95 35.54 -18.82
CA SER A 44 10.03 35.96 -17.77
C SER A 44 8.59 35.44 -17.86
N ASN A 45 8.33 34.28 -18.49
CA ASN A 45 6.98 33.82 -18.81
C ASN A 45 6.56 32.48 -18.18
N SER A 46 7.35 31.86 -17.29
CA SER A 46 6.99 30.59 -16.64
C SER A 46 6.57 30.68 -15.16
N VAL A 47 6.21 31.87 -14.65
CA VAL A 47 5.82 32.10 -13.24
C VAL A 47 4.36 31.67 -12.96
N SER A 48 3.95 30.51 -13.43
CA SER A 48 2.66 29.93 -13.08
C SER A 48 2.83 28.46 -12.72
N ILE A 49 3.30 28.21 -11.49
CA ILE A 49 2.87 27.16 -10.54
C ILE A 49 3.65 27.44 -9.23
N LEU A 50 3.16 28.41 -8.46
CA LEU A 50 3.49 28.57 -7.04
C LEU A 50 2.17 28.48 -6.27
N SER A 51 1.61 27.28 -6.18
CA SER A 51 0.51 27.04 -5.25
C SER A 51 1.05 26.44 -3.96
N THR A 52 1.17 27.33 -2.98
CA THR A 52 1.34 27.11 -1.53
C THR A 52 2.74 26.65 -1.13
N THR A 53 3.55 27.40 -0.37
CA THR A 53 3.29 28.27 0.78
C THR A 53 4.33 29.40 0.81
N SER A 54 4.16 30.37 1.70
CA SER A 54 5.04 31.52 1.99
C SER A 54 6.51 31.16 2.27
N LEU A 55 7.23 30.64 1.28
CA LEU A 55 8.67 30.43 1.31
C LEU A 55 9.31 31.67 0.70
N ASN A 56 10.29 32.24 1.41
CA ASN A 56 11.08 33.41 1.00
C ASN A 56 11.40 33.34 -0.50
N SER A 57 11.26 34.47 -1.21
CA SER A 57 11.46 34.62 -2.66
C SER A 57 12.66 33.90 -3.27
N ASN A 58 13.69 33.60 -2.47
CA ASN A 58 14.95 33.00 -2.88
C ASN A 58 14.96 31.46 -2.84
N ILE A 59 14.11 30.82 -2.01
CA ILE A 59 13.93 29.36 -2.06
C ILE A 59 13.26 28.98 -3.39
N SER A 60 12.36 29.83 -3.87
CA SER A 60 11.66 29.66 -5.15
C SER A 60 12.60 29.68 -6.36
N SER A 61 13.61 30.55 -6.40
CA SER A 61 14.59 30.59 -7.50
C SER A 61 15.55 29.39 -7.47
N ILE A 62 15.99 28.98 -6.28
CA ILE A 62 16.85 27.80 -6.10
C ILE A 62 16.13 26.50 -6.51
N ILE A 63 14.87 26.34 -6.11
CA ILE A 63 14.05 25.20 -6.50
C ILE A 63 13.79 25.19 -8.02
N ALA A 64 13.61 26.36 -8.64
CA ALA A 64 13.42 26.47 -10.08
C ALA A 64 14.63 25.95 -10.87
N SER A 65 15.87 26.30 -10.49
CA SER A 65 17.09 25.81 -11.15
C SER A 65 17.36 24.31 -10.99
N LEU A 66 16.68 23.65 -10.04
CA LEU A 66 16.76 22.21 -9.85
C LEU A 66 15.63 21.46 -10.53
N ARG A 67 14.86 22.12 -11.40
CA ARG A 67 13.76 21.56 -12.18
C ARG A 67 14.19 21.42 -13.63
N GLU A 68 13.73 20.34 -14.29
CA GLU A 68 13.81 20.25 -15.74
C GLU A 68 12.56 20.89 -16.39
N PRO A 69 12.69 21.52 -17.56
CA PRO A 69 11.67 22.39 -18.14
C PRO A 69 10.45 21.66 -18.72
N ILE A 70 10.58 20.38 -19.08
CA ILE A 70 9.60 19.64 -19.90
C ILE A 70 8.48 19.08 -19.03
N HIS A 71 8.81 18.39 -17.95
CA HIS A 71 7.84 17.74 -17.05
C HIS A 71 7.85 18.33 -15.65
N GLY A 72 8.68 19.35 -15.40
CA GLY A 72 8.78 19.95 -14.08
C GLY A 72 9.37 18.99 -13.03
N GLN A 73 10.15 18.00 -13.44
CA GLN A 73 10.78 17.07 -12.51
C GLN A 73 11.96 17.75 -11.81
N THR A 74 12.00 17.68 -10.48
CA THR A 74 13.19 18.12 -9.75
C THR A 74 14.34 17.14 -9.91
N SER A 75 15.55 17.58 -9.59
CA SER A 75 16.75 16.74 -9.54
C SER A 75 16.54 15.46 -8.73
N LEU A 76 15.77 15.52 -7.64
CA LEU A 76 15.42 14.36 -6.81
C LEU A 76 14.48 13.38 -7.52
N HIS A 77 13.47 13.87 -8.27
CA HIS A 77 12.60 13.01 -9.08
C HIS A 77 13.42 12.22 -10.11
N LEU A 78 14.31 12.92 -10.82
CA LEU A 78 15.19 12.33 -11.83
C LEU A 78 16.16 11.31 -11.23
N ALA A 79 16.73 11.61 -10.05
CA ALA A 79 17.64 10.71 -9.35
C ALA A 79 16.92 9.41 -8.93
N CYS A 80 15.70 9.52 -8.41
CA CYS A 80 14.86 8.38 -8.07
C CYS A 80 14.51 7.54 -9.30
N ARG A 81 14.15 8.20 -10.41
CA ARG A 81 13.83 7.53 -11.69
C ARG A 81 15.04 6.77 -12.26
N LYS A 82 16.25 7.33 -12.14
CA LYS A 82 17.51 6.74 -12.61
C LYS A 82 18.10 5.71 -11.66
N GLY A 83 17.60 5.59 -10.43
CA GLY A 83 18.18 4.73 -9.40
C GLY A 83 19.52 5.23 -8.86
N ASP A 84 19.81 6.53 -8.98
CA ASP A 84 21.09 7.13 -8.62
C ASP A 84 21.16 7.43 -7.10
N LEU A 85 21.43 6.38 -6.33
CA LEU A 85 21.45 6.44 -4.87
C LEU A 85 22.38 7.53 -4.32
N GLN A 86 23.55 7.73 -4.94
CA GLN A 86 24.53 8.72 -4.50
C GLN A 86 23.99 10.15 -4.60
N VAL A 87 23.28 10.46 -5.69
CA VAL A 87 22.65 11.77 -5.89
C VAL A 87 21.48 11.95 -4.93
N VAL A 88 20.63 10.93 -4.74
CA VAL A 88 19.56 10.97 -3.73
C VAL A 88 20.14 11.29 -2.35
N ASP A 89 21.24 10.63 -1.99
CA ASP A 89 21.94 10.81 -0.73
C ASP A 89 22.51 12.22 -0.54
N ALA A 90 23.10 12.79 -1.58
CA ALA A 90 23.63 14.15 -1.55
C ALA A 90 22.51 15.19 -1.43
N LEU A 91 21.38 14.97 -2.12
CA LEU A 91 20.22 15.85 -2.11
C LEU A 91 19.49 15.85 -0.76
N ILE A 92 19.32 14.69 -0.13
CA ILE A 92 18.58 14.58 1.13
C ILE A 92 19.39 15.11 2.32
N ARG A 93 20.71 14.91 2.34
CA ARG A 93 21.57 15.35 3.47
C ARG A 93 21.81 16.85 3.54
N ASN A 94 21.48 17.59 2.48
CA ASN A 94 21.71 19.03 2.44
C ASN A 94 20.43 19.77 2.83
N ASP A 95 20.46 20.43 4.01
CA ASP A 95 19.32 21.16 4.59
C ASP A 95 18.68 22.18 3.63
N CYS A 96 19.47 22.76 2.73
CA CYS A 96 19.03 23.81 1.81
C CYS A 96 18.10 23.27 0.70
N ILE A 97 18.19 21.97 0.41
CA ILE A 97 17.43 21.29 -0.65
C ILE A 97 16.71 20.03 -0.16
N ALA A 98 16.70 19.75 1.14
CA ALA A 98 15.92 18.68 1.74
C ALA A 98 14.41 18.80 1.43
N GLN A 99 13.90 20.03 1.26
CA GLN A 99 12.49 20.28 0.91
C GLN A 99 12.07 19.70 -0.46
N LEU A 100 13.03 19.36 -1.34
CA LEU A 100 12.75 18.73 -2.64
C LEU A 100 11.95 17.42 -2.50
N VAL A 101 12.03 16.76 -1.33
CA VAL A 101 11.32 15.52 -1.02
C VAL A 101 9.79 15.68 -1.12
N HIS A 102 9.26 16.87 -0.86
CA HIS A 102 7.82 17.14 -0.85
C HIS A 102 7.30 17.78 -2.16
N LEU A 103 8.19 18.21 -3.04
CA LEU A 103 7.80 18.86 -4.28
C LEU A 103 7.18 17.87 -5.27
N MET A 104 6.34 18.40 -6.14
CA MET A 104 5.62 17.64 -7.16
C MET A 104 6.06 18.05 -8.57
N ASP A 105 6.10 17.08 -9.48
CA ASP A 105 6.23 17.35 -10.92
C ASP A 105 4.93 17.91 -11.52
N ASN A 106 4.92 18.21 -12.83
CA ASN A 106 3.72 18.74 -13.51
C ASN A 106 2.52 17.77 -13.49
N ASN A 107 2.76 16.50 -13.18
CA ASN A 107 1.74 15.46 -13.07
C ASN A 107 1.32 15.20 -11.61
N GLY A 108 1.82 15.99 -10.65
CA GLY A 108 1.55 15.82 -9.24
C GLY A 108 2.33 14.66 -8.59
N ASN A 109 3.30 14.07 -9.26
CA ASN A 109 4.11 13.01 -8.67
C ASN A 109 5.19 13.60 -7.78
N THR A 110 5.35 13.04 -6.59
CA THR A 110 6.50 13.31 -5.70
C THR A 110 7.67 12.37 -6.03
N ALA A 111 8.86 12.65 -5.48
CA ALA A 111 10.03 11.77 -5.61
C ALA A 111 9.74 10.32 -5.18
N LEU A 112 8.90 10.12 -4.16
CA LEU A 112 8.49 8.78 -3.71
C LEU A 112 7.67 8.03 -4.77
N HIS A 113 6.82 8.70 -5.56
CA HIS A 113 6.10 8.07 -6.68
C HIS A 113 7.06 7.53 -7.77
N PHE A 114 8.15 8.25 -8.05
CA PHE A 114 9.18 7.78 -8.98
C PHE A 114 10.00 6.63 -8.40
N ALA A 115 10.42 6.74 -7.12
CA ALA A 115 11.22 5.71 -6.47
C ALA A 115 10.50 4.34 -6.45
N VAL A 116 9.20 4.33 -6.13
CA VAL A 116 8.41 3.09 -6.06
C VAL A 116 7.99 2.54 -7.42
N SER A 117 8.07 3.34 -8.50
CA SER A 117 7.80 2.89 -9.87
C SER A 117 9.05 2.47 -10.64
N ALA A 118 10.22 2.98 -10.25
CA ALA A 118 11.51 2.71 -10.86
C ALA A 118 12.23 1.50 -10.22
N LEU A 119 11.54 0.35 -10.10
CA LEU A 119 12.04 -0.85 -9.42
C LEU A 119 12.95 -1.75 -10.26
N ARG A 120 13.74 -1.15 -11.13
CA ARG A 120 14.63 -1.87 -12.06
C ARG A 120 16.07 -1.94 -11.55
N TYR A 121 16.40 -1.13 -10.55
CA TYR A 121 17.74 -0.99 -10.02
C TYR A 121 17.84 -1.72 -8.68
N ARG A 122 19.02 -2.24 -8.38
CA ARG A 122 19.29 -2.93 -7.10
C ARG A 122 19.10 -1.98 -5.90
N GLN A 123 19.40 -0.70 -6.10
CA GLN A 123 19.33 0.34 -5.07
C GLN A 123 17.93 0.92 -4.86
N SER A 124 16.92 0.54 -5.67
CA SER A 124 15.58 1.13 -5.57
C SER A 124 14.96 0.97 -4.17
N GLU A 125 15.20 -0.18 -3.51
CA GLU A 125 14.72 -0.42 -2.15
C GLU A 125 15.38 0.49 -1.11
N GLU A 126 16.64 0.87 -1.32
CA GLU A 126 17.39 1.77 -0.45
C GLU A 126 17.02 3.23 -0.69
N ILE A 127 16.77 3.61 -1.95
CA ILE A 127 16.25 4.94 -2.30
C ILE A 127 14.89 5.18 -1.65
N VAL A 128 13.97 4.21 -1.73
CA VAL A 128 12.68 4.31 -1.06
C VAL A 128 12.87 4.45 0.45
N GLN A 129 13.78 3.68 1.06
CA GLN A 129 14.06 3.79 2.49
C GLN A 129 14.53 5.20 2.88
N LYS A 130 15.50 5.75 2.14
CA LYS A 130 16.04 7.10 2.40
C LYS A 130 14.99 8.19 2.27
N LEU A 131 14.10 8.09 1.29
CA LEU A 131 12.97 9.03 1.16
C LEU A 131 11.99 8.91 2.34
N LEU A 132 11.68 7.69 2.78
CA LEU A 132 10.81 7.46 3.94
C LEU A 132 11.44 7.86 5.27
N ASP A 133 12.78 7.88 5.36
CA ASP A 133 13.52 8.37 6.52
C ASP A 133 13.69 9.90 6.48
N ALA A 134 13.54 10.52 5.30
CA ALA A 134 13.45 11.96 5.10
C ALA A 134 11.99 12.47 5.12
N ASP A 135 11.08 11.75 5.77
CA ASP A 135 9.66 12.10 5.93
C ASP A 135 8.91 12.38 4.62
N ALA A 136 9.29 11.72 3.52
CA ALA A 136 8.54 11.82 2.26
C ALA A 136 7.05 11.50 2.45
N SER A 137 6.18 12.31 1.83
CA SER A 137 4.74 12.15 1.99
C SER A 137 4.25 10.82 1.41
N ILE A 138 3.86 9.92 2.31
CA ILE A 138 3.35 8.57 2.00
C ILE A 138 1.91 8.61 1.46
N HIS A 139 1.18 9.69 1.76
CA HIS A 139 -0.22 9.87 1.40
C HIS A 139 -0.43 10.88 0.26
N ALA A 140 0.65 11.46 -0.29
CA ALA A 140 0.54 12.38 -1.42
C ALA A 140 -0.19 11.73 -2.59
N GLN A 141 -1.13 12.45 -3.20
CA GLN A 141 -1.86 11.99 -4.37
C GLN A 141 -1.39 12.77 -5.60
N ASN A 142 -1.07 12.07 -6.68
CA ASN A 142 -0.79 12.72 -7.96
C ASN A 142 -2.08 13.17 -8.67
N ASN A 143 -1.97 13.76 -9.87
CA ASN A 143 -3.12 14.26 -10.63
C ASN A 143 -4.12 13.15 -11.05
N LYS A 144 -3.74 11.88 -10.90
CA LYS A 144 -4.62 10.71 -11.09
C LYS A 144 -5.19 10.17 -9.77
N SER A 145 -5.07 10.92 -8.68
CA SER A 145 -5.45 10.51 -7.33
C SER A 145 -4.72 9.25 -6.84
N LEU A 146 -3.57 8.92 -7.41
CA LEU A 146 -2.79 7.75 -7.02
C LEU A 146 -1.82 8.13 -5.92
N THR A 147 -1.79 7.33 -4.85
CA THR A 147 -0.76 7.39 -3.80
C THR A 147 0.50 6.61 -4.20
N PRO A 148 1.64 6.79 -3.51
CA PRO A 148 2.84 6.00 -3.77
C PRO A 148 2.61 4.48 -3.68
N ILE A 149 1.85 4.01 -2.68
CA ILE A 149 1.50 2.58 -2.55
C ILE A 149 0.66 2.08 -3.74
N ALA A 150 -0.26 2.91 -4.23
CA ALA A 150 -1.05 2.60 -5.43
C ALA A 150 -0.16 2.50 -6.68
N VAL A 151 0.73 3.49 -6.90
CA VAL A 151 1.68 3.47 -8.03
C VAL A 151 2.61 2.27 -7.95
N HIS A 152 3.12 1.93 -6.77
CA HIS A 152 3.93 0.73 -6.54
C HIS A 152 3.21 -0.52 -7.05
N ILE A 153 1.99 -0.77 -6.57
CA ILE A 153 1.21 -1.97 -6.93
C ILE A 153 0.83 -1.98 -8.40
N LEU A 154 0.64 -0.83 -9.06
CA LEU A 154 0.35 -0.75 -10.50
C LEU A 154 1.58 -1.00 -11.39
N THR A 155 2.78 -0.65 -10.91
CA THR A 155 4.01 -0.66 -11.71
C THR A 155 4.92 -1.87 -11.46
N LEU A 156 4.65 -2.67 -10.42
CA LEU A 156 5.36 -3.92 -10.14
C LEU A 156 5.44 -4.80 -11.40
N LYS A 157 6.61 -5.40 -11.67
CA LYS A 157 6.78 -6.35 -12.78
C LYS A 157 6.84 -7.80 -12.29
N SER A 158 7.35 -8.00 -11.08
CA SER A 158 7.43 -9.27 -10.38
C SER A 158 6.69 -9.17 -9.04
N ASP A 159 6.31 -10.31 -8.49
CA ASP A 159 5.62 -10.40 -7.21
C ASP A 159 6.61 -10.20 -6.05
N ASN A 160 6.94 -8.94 -5.77
CA ASN A 160 7.83 -8.52 -4.69
C ASN A 160 7.11 -7.55 -3.75
N ALA A 161 7.04 -7.92 -2.46
CA ALA A 161 6.37 -7.15 -1.42
C ALA A 161 7.33 -6.34 -0.53
N VAL A 162 8.65 -6.35 -0.76
CA VAL A 162 9.63 -5.69 0.12
C VAL A 162 9.35 -4.20 0.28
N ILE A 163 9.15 -3.48 -0.82
CA ILE A 163 8.84 -2.04 -0.78
C ILE A 163 7.44 -1.79 -0.23
N LEU A 164 6.48 -2.65 -0.56
CA LEU A 164 5.13 -2.59 0.03
C LEU A 164 5.20 -2.67 1.56
N VAL A 165 5.99 -3.60 2.13
CA VAL A 165 6.17 -3.74 3.58
C VAL A 165 6.69 -2.43 4.16
N LYS A 166 7.75 -1.84 3.59
CA LYS A 166 8.30 -0.55 4.07
C LYS A 166 7.27 0.58 4.06
N LEU A 167 6.46 0.67 3.01
CA LEU A 167 5.40 1.69 2.91
C LEU A 167 4.34 1.47 3.99
N LEU A 168 3.92 0.22 4.21
CA LEU A 168 2.91 -0.12 5.22
C LEU A 168 3.42 0.09 6.65
N GLU A 169 4.67 -0.22 6.93
CA GLU A 169 5.31 0.02 8.24
C GLU A 169 5.38 1.51 8.57
N LYS A 170 5.56 2.38 7.56
CA LYS A 170 5.53 3.83 7.73
C LYS A 170 4.10 4.42 7.71
N GLY A 171 3.06 3.58 7.69
CA GLY A 171 1.66 3.99 7.86
C GLY A 171 0.88 4.21 6.56
N ALA A 172 1.33 3.70 5.41
CA ALA A 172 0.55 3.77 4.17
C ALA A 172 -0.83 3.11 4.33
N ALA A 173 -1.85 3.76 3.77
CA ALA A 173 -3.24 3.32 3.89
C ALA A 173 -3.49 2.01 3.12
N VAL A 174 -3.74 0.93 3.86
CA VAL A 174 -3.98 -0.43 3.33
C VAL A 174 -5.27 -0.52 2.50
N GLU A 175 -6.28 0.28 2.85
CA GLU A 175 -7.59 0.32 2.16
C GLU A 175 -7.64 1.41 1.07
N THR A 176 -6.50 1.77 0.48
CA THR A 176 -6.48 2.73 -0.65
C THR A 176 -7.32 2.18 -1.80
N GLU A 177 -8.17 3.03 -2.39
CA GLU A 177 -9.00 2.70 -3.54
C GLU A 177 -8.51 3.41 -4.81
N ILE A 178 -8.61 2.72 -5.94
CA ILE A 178 -8.28 3.23 -7.27
C ILE A 178 -9.46 2.93 -8.19
N GLU A 179 -10.17 3.99 -8.62
CA GLU A 179 -11.36 3.88 -9.46
C GLU A 179 -12.42 2.89 -8.91
N GLY A 180 -12.56 2.79 -7.59
CA GLY A 180 -13.50 1.87 -6.92
C GLY A 180 -13.02 0.41 -6.80
N ASP A 181 -11.75 0.12 -7.12
CA ASP A 181 -11.06 -1.12 -6.73
C ASP A 181 -10.08 -0.82 -5.59
N SER A 182 -10.19 -1.52 -4.45
CA SER A 182 -9.14 -1.46 -3.41
C SER A 182 -7.79 -1.95 -3.98
N ILE A 183 -6.67 -1.54 -3.41
CA ILE A 183 -5.35 -2.07 -3.78
C ILE A 183 -5.24 -3.61 -3.68
N LEU A 184 -6.00 -4.26 -2.80
CA LEU A 184 -6.07 -5.73 -2.75
C LEU A 184 -6.74 -6.35 -3.99
N HIS A 185 -7.86 -5.79 -4.47
CA HIS A 185 -8.49 -6.19 -5.74
C HIS A 185 -7.50 -6.10 -6.91
N LEU A 186 -6.67 -5.07 -6.95
CA LEU A 186 -5.63 -4.91 -7.98
C LEU A 186 -4.56 -6.00 -7.87
N ALA A 187 -4.02 -6.24 -6.67
CA ALA A 187 -3.03 -7.30 -6.44
C ALA A 187 -3.58 -8.68 -6.85
N VAL A 188 -4.85 -8.96 -6.50
CA VAL A 188 -5.54 -10.19 -6.87
C VAL A 188 -5.74 -10.32 -8.37
N ARG A 189 -6.22 -9.27 -9.05
CA ARG A 189 -6.44 -9.27 -10.51
C ARG A 189 -5.14 -9.56 -11.26
N ARG A 190 -4.02 -9.05 -10.73
CA ARG A 190 -2.67 -9.26 -11.26
C ARG A 190 -2.01 -10.56 -10.82
N GLN A 191 -2.68 -11.39 -10.00
CA GLN A 191 -2.15 -12.63 -9.42
C GLN A 191 -0.85 -12.46 -8.61
N LEU A 192 -0.68 -11.30 -7.96
CA LEU A 192 0.48 -11.03 -7.09
C LEU A 192 0.24 -11.65 -5.71
N LYS A 193 0.72 -12.88 -5.53
CA LYS A 193 0.48 -13.71 -4.35
C LYS A 193 1.12 -13.10 -3.10
N CYS A 194 2.40 -12.75 -3.16
CA CYS A 194 3.17 -12.18 -2.04
C CYS A 194 2.66 -10.78 -1.67
N VAL A 195 2.31 -9.97 -2.66
CA VAL A 195 1.69 -8.65 -2.44
C VAL A 195 0.32 -8.80 -1.77
N ALA A 196 -0.57 -9.64 -2.31
CA ALA A 196 -1.90 -9.84 -1.74
C ALA A 196 -1.85 -10.42 -0.31
N SER A 197 -0.94 -11.36 -0.05
CA SER A 197 -0.75 -11.91 1.28
C SER A 197 -0.23 -10.89 2.28
N THR A 198 0.68 -10.00 1.84
CA THR A 198 1.19 -8.90 2.65
C THR A 198 0.10 -7.89 2.98
N LEU A 199 -0.71 -7.48 2.00
CA LEU A 199 -1.85 -6.59 2.25
C LEU A 199 -2.80 -7.15 3.31
N VAL A 200 -3.17 -8.44 3.20
CA VAL A 200 -4.04 -9.10 4.19
C VAL A 200 -3.37 -9.20 5.57
N LYS A 201 -2.05 -9.43 5.61
CA LYS A 201 -1.27 -9.41 6.87
C LYS A 201 -1.38 -8.07 7.59
N TYR A 202 -1.38 -6.97 6.83
CA TYR A 202 -1.55 -5.60 7.33
C TYR A 202 -3.02 -5.18 7.49
N GLY A 203 -3.97 -6.11 7.35
CA GLY A 203 -5.37 -5.87 7.68
C GLY A 203 -6.29 -5.62 6.48
N ALA A 204 -5.81 -5.75 5.23
CA ALA A 204 -6.64 -5.52 4.05
C ALA A 204 -7.88 -6.43 4.02
N SER A 205 -9.04 -5.83 3.83
CA SER A 205 -10.32 -6.52 3.71
C SER A 205 -10.44 -7.22 2.36
N TYR A 206 -10.50 -8.55 2.39
CA TYR A 206 -10.83 -9.36 1.22
C TYR A 206 -12.35 -9.58 1.03
N ILE A 207 -13.18 -8.97 1.88
CA ILE A 207 -14.65 -9.04 1.85
C ILE A 207 -15.31 -7.76 1.33
N SER A 208 -14.55 -6.65 1.25
CA SER A 208 -15.03 -5.41 0.65
C SER A 208 -15.38 -5.64 -0.81
N LEU A 209 -16.44 -4.96 -1.28
CA LEU A 209 -16.88 -5.04 -2.66
C LEU A 209 -16.23 -3.94 -3.47
N ASN A 210 -15.76 -4.26 -4.66
CA ASN A 210 -15.37 -3.24 -5.63
C ASN A 210 -16.58 -2.66 -6.39
N ARG A 211 -16.30 -1.76 -7.34
CA ARG A 211 -17.29 -1.19 -8.29
C ARG A 211 -18.16 -2.20 -9.03
N PHE A 212 -17.73 -3.46 -9.17
CA PHE A 212 -18.48 -4.53 -9.83
C PHE A 212 -19.28 -5.40 -8.84
N GLY A 213 -19.29 -5.07 -7.55
CA GLY A 213 -19.95 -5.87 -6.51
C GLY A 213 -19.23 -7.20 -6.24
N LEU A 214 -17.95 -7.32 -6.59
CA LEU A 214 -17.15 -8.52 -6.38
C LEU A 214 -16.20 -8.31 -5.19
N MET A 215 -16.03 -9.37 -4.40
CA MET A 215 -15.01 -9.43 -3.35
C MET A 215 -13.66 -9.83 -3.93
N ALA A 216 -12.57 -9.28 -3.42
CA ALA A 216 -11.21 -9.69 -3.79
C ALA A 216 -11.02 -11.20 -3.60
N PHE A 217 -11.57 -11.79 -2.54
CA PHE A 217 -11.51 -13.24 -2.32
C PHE A 217 -12.15 -14.05 -3.46
N LYS A 218 -13.21 -13.54 -4.10
CA LYS A 218 -13.91 -14.25 -5.18
C LYS A 218 -13.16 -14.18 -6.50
N MET A 219 -12.43 -13.10 -6.73
CA MET A 219 -11.61 -12.91 -7.94
C MET A 219 -10.29 -13.70 -7.89
N ALA A 220 -9.82 -14.04 -6.69
CA ALA A 220 -8.53 -14.70 -6.49
C ALA A 220 -8.51 -16.16 -6.95
N SER A 221 -7.41 -16.54 -7.60
CA SER A 221 -7.07 -17.94 -7.88
C SER A 221 -6.86 -18.73 -6.59
N VAL A 222 -6.83 -20.07 -6.67
CA VAL A 222 -6.61 -20.92 -5.49
C VAL A 222 -5.30 -20.58 -4.75
N PRO A 223 -4.14 -20.43 -5.42
CA PRO A 223 -2.89 -20.10 -4.73
C PRO A 223 -2.91 -18.74 -4.03
N VAL A 224 -3.52 -17.72 -4.65
CA VAL A 224 -3.64 -16.38 -4.05
C VAL A 224 -4.58 -16.42 -2.85
N ARG A 225 -5.72 -17.12 -2.94
CA ARG A 225 -6.61 -17.34 -1.78
C ARG A 225 -5.90 -18.04 -0.64
N GLN A 226 -5.08 -19.05 -0.93
CA GLN A 226 -4.32 -19.76 0.09
C GLN A 226 -3.36 -18.81 0.78
N ALA A 227 -2.59 -18.03 0.02
CA ALA A 227 -1.64 -17.06 0.57
C ALA A 227 -2.31 -15.96 1.41
N MET A 228 -3.43 -15.42 0.94
CA MET A 228 -4.23 -14.44 1.68
C MET A 228 -4.70 -15.03 3.02
N ILE A 229 -5.34 -16.20 3.01
CA ILE A 229 -5.87 -16.82 4.23
C ILE A 229 -4.75 -17.27 5.19
N SER A 230 -3.63 -17.77 4.68
CA SER A 230 -2.46 -18.13 5.50
C SER A 230 -1.83 -16.93 6.20
N SER A 231 -1.96 -15.73 5.64
CA SER A 231 -1.33 -14.52 6.17
C SER A 231 -2.24 -13.68 7.05
N ILE A 232 -3.45 -14.15 7.35
CA ILE A 232 -4.35 -13.51 8.31
C ILE A 232 -3.69 -13.53 9.69
N VAL A 233 -3.33 -12.34 10.18
CA VAL A 233 -2.86 -12.12 11.55
C VAL A 233 -3.98 -11.54 12.42
N SER A 234 -4.82 -10.67 11.86
CA SER A 234 -6.02 -10.14 12.53
C SER A 234 -7.28 -10.69 11.88
N ILE A 235 -8.21 -11.16 12.69
CA ILE A 235 -9.47 -11.73 12.20
C ILE A 235 -10.32 -10.63 11.58
N GLN A 236 -10.68 -10.82 10.31
CA GLN A 236 -11.62 -9.94 9.63
C GLN A 236 -13.05 -10.11 10.18
N PRO A 237 -13.89 -9.05 10.13
CA PRO A 237 -15.28 -9.13 10.54
C PRO A 237 -16.02 -10.21 9.74
N PHE A 238 -17.08 -10.76 10.34
CA PHE A 238 -17.91 -11.71 9.64
C PHE A 238 -18.59 -11.04 8.44
N LEU A 239 -18.56 -11.72 7.29
CA LEU A 239 -19.35 -11.31 6.15
C LEU A 239 -20.83 -11.24 6.57
N PRO A 240 -21.49 -10.07 6.48
CA PRO A 240 -22.89 -9.91 6.86
C PRO A 240 -23.79 -10.92 6.14
N MET A 241 -24.74 -11.49 6.88
CA MET A 241 -25.66 -12.51 6.34
C MET A 241 -26.54 -11.98 5.21
N SER A 242 -26.74 -10.66 5.11
CA SER A 242 -27.45 -9.98 4.03
C SER A 242 -26.63 -9.90 2.73
N GLN A 243 -25.30 -9.77 2.84
CA GLN A 243 -24.43 -9.49 1.69
C GLN A 243 -24.28 -10.68 0.73
N ARG A 244 -24.55 -11.92 1.19
CA ARG A 244 -24.48 -13.11 0.33
C ARG A 244 -25.49 -14.19 0.69
N ALA A 245 -26.20 -14.68 -0.34
CA ALA A 245 -27.20 -15.75 -0.22
C ALA A 245 -26.71 -17.14 -0.66
N LYS A 246 -25.47 -17.27 -1.19
CA LYS A 246 -24.91 -18.52 -1.71
C LYS A 246 -23.70 -18.97 -0.91
N CYS A 247 -23.54 -20.28 -0.70
CA CYS A 247 -22.35 -20.85 -0.06
C CYS A 247 -21.08 -20.50 -0.85
N MET A 248 -20.00 -20.12 -0.15
CA MET A 248 -18.73 -19.74 -0.79
C MET A 248 -18.00 -20.91 -1.45
N ARG A 249 -18.31 -22.16 -1.06
CA ARG A 249 -17.71 -23.38 -1.63
C ARG A 249 -18.55 -24.01 -2.74
N CYS A 250 -19.77 -24.42 -2.43
CA CYS A 250 -20.62 -25.19 -3.35
C CYS A 250 -21.58 -24.33 -4.18
N ASN A 251 -21.61 -23.01 -3.95
CA ASN A 251 -22.46 -22.03 -4.64
C ASN A 251 -23.98 -22.26 -4.53
N ARG A 252 -24.44 -23.21 -3.71
CA ARG A 252 -25.87 -23.44 -3.44
C ARG A 252 -26.45 -22.30 -2.60
N GLU A 253 -27.73 -22.01 -2.82
CA GLU A 253 -28.49 -21.08 -1.99
C GLU A 253 -28.58 -21.57 -0.54
N VAL A 254 -28.42 -20.63 0.39
CA VAL A 254 -28.46 -20.86 1.84
C VAL A 254 -29.43 -19.87 2.49
N MET A 255 -30.25 -20.35 3.42
CA MET A 255 -31.27 -19.51 4.06
C MET A 255 -30.76 -18.82 5.31
N THR A 256 -31.29 -17.62 5.56
CA THR A 256 -31.11 -16.85 6.80
C THR A 256 -32.01 -17.35 7.93
N HIS A 257 -33.23 -17.81 7.62
CA HIS A 257 -34.23 -18.24 8.60
C HIS A 257 -34.58 -19.73 8.50
N ILE A 258 -34.82 -20.34 9.66
CA ILE A 258 -35.44 -21.67 9.78
C ILE A 258 -36.89 -21.55 9.30
N ARG A 259 -37.18 -21.89 8.04
CA ARG A 259 -38.54 -22.32 7.70
C ARG A 259 -38.65 -23.76 8.19
N ARG A 260 -39.35 -23.98 9.30
CA ARG A 260 -39.83 -25.32 9.70
C ARG A 260 -40.92 -25.77 8.71
N ALA A 261 -40.62 -25.83 7.42
CA ALA A 261 -41.41 -26.67 6.54
C ALA A 261 -41.17 -28.10 7.03
N SER A 262 -42.24 -28.88 7.24
CA SER A 262 -42.05 -30.26 7.65
C SER A 262 -41.15 -30.94 6.62
N LEU A 263 -40.13 -31.67 7.10
CA LEU A 263 -39.19 -32.41 6.24
C LEU A 263 -39.94 -33.29 5.21
N ALA A 264 -41.15 -33.73 5.60
CA ALA A 264 -42.11 -34.45 4.78
C ALA A 264 -42.60 -33.62 3.58
N ILE A 265 -43.07 -32.38 3.76
CA ILE A 265 -43.54 -31.52 2.66
C ILE A 265 -42.40 -31.18 1.70
N THR A 266 -41.19 -30.91 2.22
CA THR A 266 -40.03 -30.58 1.38
C THR A 266 -39.59 -31.78 0.52
N ARG A 267 -39.65 -33.00 1.08
CA ARG A 267 -39.39 -34.25 0.34
C ARG A 267 -40.49 -34.57 -0.68
N LEU A 268 -41.76 -34.37 -0.31
CA LEU A 268 -42.92 -34.67 -1.14
C LEU A 268 -43.00 -33.75 -2.38
N LEU A 269 -42.69 -32.46 -2.21
CA LEU A 269 -42.71 -31.46 -3.28
C LEU A 269 -41.36 -31.33 -4.03
N ARG A 270 -40.37 -32.19 -3.74
CA ARG A 270 -38.99 -32.11 -4.28
C ARG A 270 -38.36 -30.71 -4.17
N LEU A 271 -38.75 -29.93 -3.16
CA LEU A 271 -38.22 -28.58 -2.98
C LEU A 271 -36.72 -28.68 -2.60
N PRO A 272 -35.85 -27.83 -3.17
CA PRO A 272 -34.43 -27.87 -2.85
C PRO A 272 -34.23 -27.62 -1.35
N MET A 273 -33.67 -28.61 -0.64
CA MET A 273 -33.26 -28.49 0.76
C MET A 273 -32.22 -27.37 0.89
N ARG A 274 -32.61 -26.21 1.41
CA ARG A 274 -31.70 -25.09 1.64
C ARG A 274 -31.05 -25.24 3.02
N ASP A 275 -29.73 -25.32 3.05
CA ASP A 275 -28.95 -25.35 4.29
C ASP A 275 -28.90 -23.95 4.94
N HIS A 276 -28.69 -23.89 6.26
CA HIS A 276 -28.53 -22.63 7.00
C HIS A 276 -27.20 -21.94 6.68
N LYS A 277 -27.21 -20.60 6.69
CA LYS A 277 -26.02 -19.75 6.60
C LYS A 277 -25.19 -19.83 7.87
N HIS A 278 -23.89 -20.00 7.70
CA HIS A 278 -22.91 -19.98 8.78
C HIS A 278 -21.65 -19.28 8.30
N ASN A 279 -21.05 -18.44 9.14
CA ASN A 279 -19.73 -17.89 8.87
C ASN A 279 -18.65 -18.90 9.26
N CYS A 280 -17.63 -19.04 8.43
CA CYS A 280 -16.39 -19.68 8.85
C CYS A 280 -15.72 -18.80 9.90
N TYR A 281 -15.37 -19.36 11.05
CA TYR A 281 -14.73 -18.63 12.15
C TYR A 281 -13.46 -17.89 11.71
N ARG A 282 -12.62 -18.57 10.92
CA ARG A 282 -11.31 -18.06 10.45
C ARG A 282 -11.43 -17.02 9.35
N CYS A 283 -11.94 -17.40 8.17
CA CYS A 283 -12.00 -16.48 7.03
C CYS A 283 -13.21 -15.54 7.04
N GLY A 284 -14.15 -15.72 7.96
CA GLY A 284 -15.34 -14.87 8.09
C GLY A 284 -16.39 -15.01 6.99
N LEU A 285 -16.16 -15.82 5.94
CA LEU A 285 -17.06 -15.97 4.79
C LEU A 285 -18.23 -16.93 5.06
N ILE A 286 -19.31 -16.81 4.27
CA ILE A 286 -20.54 -17.59 4.41
C ILE A 286 -20.48 -18.95 3.70
N TYR A 287 -20.83 -20.02 4.41
CA TYR A 287 -20.91 -21.39 3.92
C TYR A 287 -22.23 -22.06 4.33
N CYS A 288 -22.59 -23.15 3.64
CA CYS A 288 -23.62 -24.07 4.12
C CYS A 288 -23.06 -25.02 5.17
N GLY A 289 -23.94 -25.58 6.02
CA GLY A 289 -23.54 -26.53 7.07
C GLY A 289 -22.71 -27.71 6.56
N LYS A 290 -23.04 -28.25 5.37
CA LYS A 290 -22.29 -29.36 4.74
C LYS A 290 -20.87 -28.99 4.31
N CYS A 291 -20.59 -27.71 4.11
CA CYS A 291 -19.26 -27.21 3.70
C CYS A 291 -18.38 -26.79 4.89
N LEU A 292 -18.92 -26.85 6.11
CA LEU A 292 -18.23 -26.54 7.34
C LEU A 292 -17.90 -27.82 8.11
N ARG A 293 -16.78 -27.79 8.82
CA ARG A 293 -16.37 -28.78 9.80
C ARG A 293 -16.36 -28.12 11.17
N ILE A 294 -16.81 -28.83 12.18
CA ILE A 294 -16.81 -28.34 13.56
C ILE A 294 -15.51 -28.80 14.23
N ARG A 295 -14.69 -27.86 14.71
CA ARG A 295 -13.42 -28.13 15.42
C ARG A 295 -13.54 -27.77 16.90
N ARG A 296 -12.93 -28.55 17.79
CA ARG A 296 -12.80 -28.19 19.21
C ARG A 296 -11.62 -27.22 19.41
N LEU A 297 -11.78 -26.24 20.30
CA LEU A 297 -10.79 -25.19 20.58
C LEU A 297 -9.43 -25.72 21.04
N THR A 298 -9.39 -26.92 21.63
CA THR A 298 -8.16 -27.58 22.11
C THR A 298 -7.13 -27.88 21.02
N LEU A 299 -7.48 -27.66 19.75
CA LEU A 299 -6.58 -27.77 18.62
C LEU A 299 -6.19 -26.37 18.13
N GLY A 300 -5.21 -25.74 18.78
CA GLY A 300 -4.22 -24.82 18.22
C GLY A 300 -4.70 -23.76 17.21
N ILE A 301 -5.72 -22.98 17.54
CA ILE A 301 -5.92 -21.67 16.90
C ILE A 301 -5.04 -20.68 17.69
N PRO A 302 -4.10 -19.97 17.04
CA PRO A 302 -3.27 -19.00 17.73
C PRO A 302 -4.13 -17.96 18.48
N ILE A 303 -3.69 -17.54 19.66
CA ILE A 303 -4.44 -16.63 20.54
C ILE A 303 -4.80 -15.32 19.84
N PHE A 304 -3.93 -14.84 18.93
CA PHE A 304 -4.20 -13.64 18.12
C PHE A 304 -5.31 -13.81 17.06
N LEU A 305 -5.78 -15.06 16.82
CA LEU A 305 -6.93 -15.39 15.99
C LEU A 305 -8.16 -15.81 16.84
N GLN A 306 -8.31 -15.22 18.02
CA GLN A 306 -9.50 -15.33 18.86
C GLN A 306 -10.43 -14.11 18.68
N ARG A 307 -11.73 -14.34 18.52
CA ARG A 307 -12.77 -13.30 18.47
C ARG A 307 -13.20 -13.00 19.92
N ALA A 308 -12.59 -11.98 20.52
CA ALA A 308 -12.66 -11.63 21.95
C ALA A 308 -14.05 -11.72 22.63
N GLU A 309 -15.16 -11.53 21.91
CA GLU A 309 -16.51 -11.48 22.49
C GLU A 309 -17.29 -12.82 22.46
N MET A 310 -16.83 -13.85 21.74
CA MET A 310 -17.59 -15.11 21.55
C MET A 310 -16.89 -16.39 22.04
N ASP A 311 -15.63 -16.30 22.43
CA ASP A 311 -14.78 -17.48 22.65
C ASP A 311 -14.99 -18.15 24.01
N ALA A 312 -15.59 -17.46 24.99
CA ALA A 312 -15.88 -18.03 26.30
C ALA A 312 -16.98 -19.11 26.29
N GLN A 313 -17.80 -19.20 25.24
CA GLN A 313 -18.96 -20.12 25.18
C GLN A 313 -18.87 -21.20 24.09
N LEU A 314 -18.01 -21.05 23.09
CA LEU A 314 -17.99 -21.95 21.94
C LEU A 314 -16.96 -23.08 22.11
N SER A 315 -17.35 -24.23 22.65
CA SER A 315 -16.49 -25.44 22.64
C SER A 315 -16.17 -25.98 21.23
N LYS A 316 -16.84 -25.45 20.20
CA LYS A 316 -16.95 -25.97 18.84
C LYS A 316 -17.01 -24.82 17.83
N LEU A 317 -16.00 -24.71 16.97
CA LEU A 317 -15.86 -23.64 15.98
C LEU A 317 -16.13 -24.16 14.55
N PRO A 318 -17.03 -23.51 13.78
CA PRO A 318 -17.27 -23.86 12.38
C PRO A 318 -16.14 -23.33 11.50
N ILE A 319 -15.41 -24.23 10.84
CA ILE A 319 -14.30 -23.89 9.92
C ILE A 319 -14.59 -24.49 8.55
N CYS A 320 -14.43 -23.70 7.49
CA CYS A 320 -14.59 -24.21 6.13
C CYS A 320 -13.44 -25.13 5.77
N SER A 321 -13.69 -26.10 4.89
CA SER A 321 -12.67 -27.07 4.48
C SER A 321 -11.38 -26.44 3.93
N PHE A 322 -11.48 -25.24 3.33
CA PHE A 322 -10.33 -24.51 2.80
C PHE A 322 -9.46 -23.92 3.91
N CYS A 323 -10.07 -23.33 4.93
CA CYS A 323 -9.33 -22.89 6.11
C CYS A 323 -8.77 -24.07 6.90
N ASP A 324 -9.52 -25.17 6.95
CA ASP A 324 -9.13 -26.40 7.64
C ASP A 324 -7.89 -27.06 7.02
N SER A 325 -7.79 -27.11 5.68
CA SER A 325 -6.61 -27.64 4.99
C SER A 325 -5.36 -26.79 5.26
N ILE A 326 -5.50 -25.46 5.24
CA ILE A 326 -4.38 -24.55 5.52
C ILE A 326 -3.88 -24.70 6.96
N LEU A 327 -4.78 -24.84 7.94
CA LEU A 327 -4.40 -25.06 9.33
C LEU A 327 -3.67 -26.39 9.53
N TRP A 328 -4.02 -27.42 8.75
CA TRP A 328 -3.36 -28.72 8.82
C TRP A 328 -1.93 -28.65 8.27
N GLU A 329 -1.71 -27.96 7.15
CA GLU A 329 -0.38 -27.72 6.58
C GLU A 329 0.57 -27.02 7.57
N HIS A 330 0.12 -25.95 8.23
CA HIS A 330 0.94 -25.21 9.20
C HIS A 330 1.41 -26.06 10.41
N ARG A 331 0.62 -27.04 10.85
CA ARG A 331 0.98 -27.92 11.97
C ARG A 331 2.03 -28.95 11.63
N ASN A 332 2.08 -29.37 10.36
CA ASN A 332 3.05 -30.35 9.91
C ASN A 332 4.41 -29.72 9.58
N TRP A 333 4.48 -28.40 9.39
CA TRP A 333 5.74 -27.66 9.25
C TRP A 333 6.39 -27.25 10.57
N THR A 334 5.64 -27.29 11.67
CA THR A 334 6.09 -26.87 13.01
C THR A 334 6.45 -28.04 13.93
N LYS A 335 6.47 -29.27 13.38
CA LYS A 335 6.92 -30.51 14.02
C LYS A 335 8.20 -30.99 13.35
#